data_AF-D7SIX5-F1
#
_entry.id   AF-D7SIX5-F1
#
_cell.length_a   1.000
_cell.length_b   1.000
_cell.length_c   1.000
_cell.angle_alpha   90.00
_cell.angle_beta   90.00
_cell.angle_gamma   90.00
#
_symmetry.space_group_name_H-M   'P 1'
#
loop_
_entity.id
_entity.type
_entity.pdbx_description
1 polymer ?
#
loop_
_entity_poly.entity_id
_entity_poly.type
_entity_poly.pdbx_seq_one_letter_code
_entity_poly.pdbx_strand_id
1 'polypeptide(L)'
;MRKEELGVLVQSLKQMAAAREVVNISKKVGELIEDMTHRMLFGRCKDYQRADLKALVQETLILVGAFNIADYVPFLGALDLQGLKRRMKAISGAVDHILEKIIDEHKQDASENQGNHNDFVDVMLSLMNETKNFHQEPSYLIK
;
A
#
# COMPACT_ATOMS: atom_id res chain seq x y z
N MET A 1 5.98 11.97 11.43
CA MET A 1 6.18 10.72 10.66
C MET A 1 7.64 10.28 10.52
N ARG A 2 8.45 10.66 9.50
CA ARG A 2 9.80 10.05 9.31
C ARG A 2 10.73 10.10 10.53
N LYS A 3 10.89 11.28 11.15
CA LYS A 3 11.74 11.45 12.35
C LYS A 3 11.17 10.74 13.58
N GLU A 4 9.85 10.64 13.66
CA GLU A 4 9.12 10.01 14.77
C GLU A 4 9.31 8.50 14.73
N GLU A 5 9.06 7.85 13.59
CA GLU A 5 9.24 6.41 13.39
C GLU A 5 10.70 5.98 13.57
N LEU A 6 11.64 6.76 13.01
CA LEU A 6 13.06 6.52 13.23
C LEU A 6 13.43 6.66 14.72
N GLY A 7 12.82 7.61 15.42
CA GLY A 7 13.00 7.79 16.86
C GLY A 7 12.53 6.58 17.66
N VAL A 8 11.37 6.00 17.30
CA VAL A 8 10.84 4.77 17.91
C VAL A 8 11.82 3.61 17.70
N LEU A 9 12.32 3.41 16.48
CA LEU A 9 13.29 2.35 16.20
C LEU A 9 14.58 2.54 17.02
N VAL A 10 15.15 3.74 17.02
CA VAL A 10 16.39 4.03 17.77
C VAL A 10 16.20 3.78 19.27
N GLN A 11 15.04 4.15 19.81
CA GLN A 11 14.75 3.92 21.22
C GLN A 11 14.59 2.42 21.53
N SER A 12 13.92 1.66 20.66
CA SER A 12 13.85 0.20 20.78
C SER A 12 15.24 -0.44 20.74
N LEU A 13 16.10 -0.03 19.80
CA LEU A 13 17.47 -0.54 19.71
C LEU A 13 18.30 -0.24 20.95
N LYS A 14 18.15 0.95 21.56
CA LYS A 14 18.82 1.28 22.83
C LYS A 14 18.41 0.36 23.97
N GLN A 15 17.12 0.03 24.07
CA GLN A 15 16.60 -0.89 25.08
C GLN A 15 17.16 -2.31 24.89
N MET A 16 17.14 -2.83 23.66
CA MET A 16 17.68 -4.16 23.34
C MET A 16 19.20 -4.23 23.57
N ALA A 17 19.94 -3.16 23.26
CA ALA A 17 21.36 -3.06 23.55
C ALA A 17 21.65 -3.05 25.05
N ALA A 18 20.86 -2.34 25.85
CA ALA A 18 20.97 -2.35 27.31
C ALA A 18 20.72 -3.75 27.90
N ALA A 19 19.79 -4.50 27.32
CA ALA A 19 19.51 -5.89 27.65
C ALA A 19 20.53 -6.91 27.10
N ARG A 20 21.52 -6.45 26.29
CA ARG A 20 22.51 -7.28 25.59
C ARG A 20 21.88 -8.34 24.68
N GLU A 21 20.75 -8.03 24.07
CA GLU A 21 20.05 -8.91 23.14
C GLU A 21 20.70 -8.90 21.74
N VAL A 22 20.70 -10.06 21.08
CA VAL A 22 21.10 -10.15 19.67
C VAL A 22 19.97 -9.62 18.80
N VAL A 23 20.26 -8.59 18.00
CA VAL A 23 19.25 -7.92 17.17
C VAL A 23 19.46 -8.24 15.68
N ASN A 24 18.38 -8.67 15.01
CA ASN A 24 18.34 -8.73 13.57
C ASN A 24 18.01 -7.35 12.99
N ILE A 25 19.04 -6.63 12.53
CA ILE A 25 18.90 -5.28 11.99
C ILE A 25 18.07 -5.25 10.71
N SER A 26 18.22 -6.23 9.81
CA SER A 26 17.44 -6.29 8.57
C SER A 26 15.94 -6.40 8.84
N LYS A 27 15.55 -7.22 9.83
CA LYS A 27 14.15 -7.30 10.28
C LYS A 27 13.66 -5.96 10.82
N LYS A 28 14.45 -5.32 11.70
CA LYS A 28 14.07 -4.05 12.34
C LYS A 28 13.95 -2.88 11.37
N VAL A 29 14.87 -2.77 10.41
CA VAL A 29 14.80 -1.78 9.35
C VAL A 29 13.63 -2.09 8.40
N GLY A 30 13.38 -3.36 8.11
CA GLY A 30 12.21 -3.79 7.33
C GLY A 30 10.89 -3.38 7.99
N GLU A 31 10.74 -3.63 9.30
CA GLU A 31 9.58 -3.19 10.10
C GLU A 31 9.39 -1.67 10.02
N LEU A 32 10.46 -0.89 10.21
CA LEU A 32 10.41 0.57 10.10
C LEU A 32 9.95 1.06 8.72
N ILE A 33 10.49 0.47 7.65
CA ILE A 33 10.11 0.85 6.28
C ILE A 33 8.64 0.49 6.05
N GLU A 34 8.20 -0.67 6.51
CA GLU A 34 6.80 -1.11 6.40
C GLU A 34 5.86 -0.15 7.14
N ASP A 35 6.17 0.21 8.39
CA ASP A 35 5.40 1.17 9.20
C ASP A 35 5.27 2.51 8.48
N MET A 36 6.39 3.02 7.96
CA MET A 36 6.43 4.29 7.24
C MET A 36 5.65 4.24 5.93
N THR A 37 5.86 3.22 5.09
CA THR A 37 5.17 3.07 3.81
C THR A 37 3.67 2.95 4.03
N HIS A 38 3.25 2.16 5.02
CA HIS A 38 1.84 1.97 5.33
C HIS A 38 1.18 3.28 5.78
N ARG A 39 1.80 4.01 6.72
CA ARG A 39 1.31 5.33 7.16
C ARG A 39 1.28 6.37 6.04
N MET A 40 2.27 6.35 5.14
CA MET A 40 2.32 7.29 4.01
C MET A 40 1.25 7.02 2.97
N LEU A 41 0.96 5.75 2.69
CA LEU A 41 0.05 5.37 1.63
C LEU A 41 -1.41 5.34 2.08
N PHE A 42 -1.68 4.83 3.27
CA PHE A 42 -3.04 4.48 3.73
C PHE A 42 -3.42 5.10 5.07
N GLY A 43 -2.60 6.04 5.57
CA GLY A 43 -2.84 6.67 6.86
C GLY A 43 -2.85 5.67 8.02
N ARG A 44 -3.82 5.84 8.93
CA ARG A 44 -4.04 4.90 10.04
C ARG A 44 -5.04 3.83 9.63
N CYS A 45 -4.57 2.91 8.80
CA CYS A 45 -5.30 1.71 8.41
C CYS A 45 -5.31 0.67 9.56
N LYS A 46 -6.31 -0.22 9.58
CA LYS A 46 -6.51 -1.22 10.64
C LYS A 46 -5.46 -2.33 10.57
N ASP A 47 -5.04 -2.86 11.72
CA ASP A 47 -3.97 -3.88 11.81
C ASP A 47 -4.21 -5.13 10.93
N TYR A 48 -5.46 -5.57 10.77
CA TYR A 48 -5.77 -6.73 9.92
C TYR A 48 -5.58 -6.42 8.42
N GLN A 49 -5.98 -5.24 7.94
CA GLN A 49 -5.77 -4.82 6.54
C GLN A 49 -4.27 -4.74 6.24
N ARG A 50 -3.49 -4.24 7.20
CA ARG A 50 -2.03 -4.19 7.12
C ARG A 50 -1.41 -5.58 7.01
N ALA A 51 -1.82 -6.52 7.86
CA ALA A 51 -1.33 -7.89 7.86
C ALA A 51 -1.67 -8.61 6.55
N ASP A 52 -2.91 -8.46 6.07
CA ASP A 52 -3.38 -9.05 4.81
C ASP A 52 -2.59 -8.48 3.62
N LEU A 53 -2.40 -7.15 3.56
CA LEU A 53 -1.65 -6.51 2.49
C LEU A 53 -0.19 -6.96 2.49
N LYS A 54 0.44 -7.08 3.67
CA LYS A 54 1.81 -7.58 3.80
C LYS A 54 1.96 -9.00 3.25
N ALA A 55 1.00 -9.88 3.55
CA ALA A 55 1.01 -11.25 3.04
C ALA A 55 0.89 -11.27 1.50
N LEU A 56 -0.01 -10.46 0.94
CA LEU A 56 -0.18 -10.34 -0.51
C LEU A 56 1.04 -9.74 -1.21
N VAL A 57 1.70 -8.74 -0.61
CA VAL A 57 2.96 -8.17 -1.14
C VAL A 57 4.06 -9.23 -1.12
N GLN A 58 4.19 -9.99 -0.04
CA GLN A 58 5.17 -11.08 0.03
C GLN A 58 4.90 -12.14 -1.04
N GLU A 59 3.65 -12.54 -1.25
CA GLU A 59 3.30 -13.49 -2.30
C GLU A 59 3.59 -12.91 -3.70
N THR A 60 3.26 -11.63 -3.93
CA THR A 60 3.59 -10.91 -5.16
C THR A 60 5.08 -10.96 -5.46
N LEU A 61 5.94 -10.66 -4.47
CA LEU A 61 7.39 -10.71 -4.63
C LEU A 61 7.90 -12.11 -4.99
N ILE A 62 7.29 -13.16 -4.42
CA ILE A 62 7.60 -14.55 -4.78
C ILE A 62 7.21 -14.84 -6.22
N LEU A 63 6.04 -14.41 -6.68
CA LEU A 63 5.58 -14.64 -8.06
C LEU A 63 6.41 -13.86 -9.08
N VAL A 64 6.70 -12.59 -8.80
CA VAL A 64 7.51 -11.73 -9.68
C VAL A 64 8.95 -12.23 -9.78
N GLY A 65 9.49 -12.78 -8.68
CA GLY A 65 10.81 -13.41 -8.67
C GLY A 65 10.86 -14.85 -9.19
N ALA A 66 9.71 -15.47 -9.48
CA ALA A 66 9.66 -16.85 -9.94
C ALA A 66 10.11 -16.97 -11.40
N PHE A 67 10.82 -18.06 -11.71
CA PHE A 67 11.12 -18.41 -13.09
C PHE A 67 9.81 -18.72 -13.83
N ASN A 68 9.52 -17.98 -14.90
CA ASN A 68 8.33 -18.16 -15.72
C ASN A 68 8.72 -18.58 -17.14
N ILE A 69 8.39 -19.82 -17.52
CA ILE A 69 8.71 -20.37 -18.84
C ILE A 69 8.08 -19.57 -19.98
N ALA A 70 6.94 -18.93 -19.72
CA ALA A 70 6.26 -18.09 -20.70
C ALA A 70 7.08 -16.86 -21.10
N ASP A 71 7.98 -16.39 -20.23
CA ASP A 71 8.82 -15.22 -20.51
C ASP A 71 9.95 -15.55 -21.49
N TYR A 72 10.34 -16.82 -21.59
CA TYR A 72 11.35 -17.32 -22.51
C TYR A 72 10.75 -17.95 -23.78
N VAL A 73 9.52 -18.45 -23.66
CA VAL A 73 8.84 -19.21 -24.70
C VAL A 73 7.42 -18.65 -24.91
N PRO A 74 7.28 -17.57 -25.72
CA PRO A 74 6.04 -16.79 -25.80
C PRO A 74 4.80 -17.60 -26.19
N PHE A 75 4.95 -18.66 -26.99
CA PHE A 75 3.84 -19.52 -27.42
C PHE A 75 3.22 -20.32 -26.26
N LEU A 76 3.97 -20.60 -25.19
CA LEU A 76 3.46 -21.26 -23.98
C LEU A 76 2.76 -20.28 -23.03
N GLY A 77 2.85 -18.97 -23.28
CA GLY A 77 2.29 -17.95 -22.41
C GLY A 77 0.78 -17.98 -22.29
N ALA A 78 0.06 -18.50 -23.29
CA ALA A 78 -1.39 -18.66 -23.22
C ALA A 78 -1.82 -19.85 -22.32
N LEU A 79 -0.94 -20.82 -22.10
CA LEU A 79 -1.25 -22.04 -21.36
C LEU A 79 -1.11 -21.88 -19.85
N ASP A 80 -0.35 -20.88 -19.38
CA ASP A 80 -0.05 -20.64 -17.97
C ASP A 80 0.36 -21.93 -17.22
N LEU A 81 1.33 -22.66 -17.79
CA LEU A 81 1.73 -24.01 -17.33
C LEU A 81 2.15 -24.06 -15.85
N GLN A 82 2.68 -22.96 -15.33
CA GLN A 82 3.10 -22.82 -13.92
C GLN A 82 2.02 -22.17 -13.04
N GLY A 83 0.88 -21.78 -13.63
CA GLY A 83 -0.22 -21.13 -12.93
C GLY A 83 0.09 -19.73 -12.40
N LEU A 84 1.21 -19.13 -12.82
CA LEU A 84 1.72 -17.87 -12.28
C LEU A 84 0.77 -16.72 -12.62
N LYS A 85 0.22 -16.69 -13.85
CA LYS A 85 -0.74 -15.64 -14.24
C LYS A 85 -2.02 -15.76 -13.44
N ARG A 86 -2.56 -16.97 -13.27
CA ARG A 86 -3.77 -17.20 -12.47
C ARG A 86 -3.58 -16.81 -11.01
N ARG A 87 -2.43 -17.15 -10.40
CA ARG A 87 -2.12 -16.75 -9.02
C ARG A 87 -1.97 -15.23 -8.89
N MET A 88 -1.27 -14.58 -9.83
CA MET A 88 -1.14 -13.13 -9.86
C MET A 88 -2.51 -12.44 -9.97
N LYS A 89 -3.42 -13.00 -10.78
CA LYS A 89 -4.80 -12.50 -10.88
C LYS A 89 -5.58 -12.64 -9.56
N ALA A 90 -5.41 -13.75 -8.84
CA ALA A 90 -6.05 -13.94 -7.55
C ALA A 90 -5.53 -12.93 -6.50
N ILE A 91 -4.21 -12.70 -6.49
CA ILE A 91 -3.58 -11.68 -5.63
C ILE A 91 -4.09 -10.29 -5.99
N SER A 92 -4.16 -9.94 -7.27
CA SER A 92 -4.70 -8.65 -7.74
C SER A 92 -6.12 -8.42 -7.20
N GLY A 93 -7.00 -9.41 -7.32
CA GLY A 93 -8.36 -9.28 -6.78
C GLY A 93 -8.43 -9.11 -5.26
N ALA A 94 -7.52 -9.76 -4.52
CA ALA A 94 -7.43 -9.58 -3.07
C ALA A 94 -6.88 -8.19 -2.68
N VAL A 95 -5.86 -7.69 -3.40
CA VAL A 95 -5.31 -6.34 -3.22
C VAL A 95 -6.39 -5.30 -3.54
N ASP A 96 -7.07 -5.44 -4.67
CA ASP A 96 -8.17 -4.54 -5.09
C ASP A 96 -9.25 -4.48 -4.00
N HIS A 97 -9.64 -5.62 -3.43
CA HIS A 97 -10.63 -5.66 -2.35
C HIS A 97 -10.19 -4.95 -1.06
N ILE A 98 -8.90 -5.05 -0.71
CA ILE A 98 -8.35 -4.34 0.46
C ILE A 98 -8.29 -2.84 0.19
N LEU A 99 -7.82 -2.44 -1.00
CA LEU A 99 -7.73 -1.03 -1.38
C LEU A 99 -9.11 -0.38 -1.45
N GLU A 100 -10.13 -1.07 -1.97
CA GLU A 100 -11.50 -0.56 -1.99
C GLU A 100 -12.00 -0.24 -0.57
N LYS A 101 -11.76 -1.15 0.40
CA LYS A 101 -12.11 -0.91 1.81
C LYS A 101 -11.39 0.30 2.38
N ILE A 102 -10.08 0.43 2.14
CA ILE A 102 -9.29 1.56 2.61
C ILE A 102 -9.84 2.86 2.02
N ILE A 103 -10.10 2.88 0.71
CA ILE A 103 -10.64 4.05 0.01
C ILE A 103 -12.01 4.43 0.57
N ASP A 104 -12.90 3.47 0.80
CA ASP A 104 -14.23 3.73 1.35
C ASP A 104 -14.17 4.27 2.78
N GLU A 105 -13.26 3.77 3.61
CA GLU A 105 -12.98 4.31 4.95
C GLU A 105 -12.52 5.78 4.86
N HIS A 106 -11.59 6.12 3.95
CA HIS A 106 -11.14 7.51 3.77
C HIS A 106 -12.24 8.43 3.23
N LYS A 107 -13.10 7.94 2.33
CA LYS A 107 -14.27 8.71 1.85
C LYS A 107 -15.25 9.01 2.98
N GLN A 108 -15.48 8.06 3.89
CA GLN A 108 -16.36 8.24 5.03
C GLN A 108 -15.77 9.27 6.01
N ASP A 109 -14.48 9.15 6.34
CA ASP A 109 -13.79 10.06 7.26
C ASP A 109 -13.69 11.50 6.71
N ALA A 110 -13.54 11.67 5.40
CA ALA A 110 -13.51 12.98 4.74
C ALA A 110 -14.84 13.76 4.88
N SER A 111 -15.96 13.07 5.12
CA SER A 111 -17.25 13.72 5.39
C SER A 111 -17.34 14.29 6.82
N GLU A 112 -16.51 13.81 7.73
CA GLU A 112 -16.52 14.17 9.16
C GLU A 112 -15.40 15.15 9.55
N ASN A 113 -14.25 15.12 8.87
CA ASN A 113 -13.10 16.00 9.15
C ASN A 113 -12.67 16.79 7.91
N GLN A 114 -13.05 18.05 7.83
CA GLN A 114 -12.56 18.97 6.80
C GLN A 114 -11.09 19.34 7.05
N GLY A 115 -10.18 18.78 6.26
CA GLY A 115 -8.97 19.51 5.87
C GLY A 115 -7.62 18.98 6.33
N ASN A 116 -7.46 17.68 6.62
CA ASN A 116 -6.14 17.13 6.92
C ASN A 116 -5.77 16.03 5.92
N HIS A 117 -5.24 16.43 4.76
CA HIS A 117 -4.63 15.53 3.77
C HIS A 117 -3.35 14.94 4.33
N ASN A 118 -3.46 13.81 5.02
CA ASN A 118 -2.35 13.28 5.81
C ASN A 118 -1.63 12.12 5.12
N ASP A 119 -2.27 11.51 4.12
CA ASP A 119 -1.71 10.39 3.36
C ASP A 119 -2.03 10.46 1.86
N PHE A 120 -1.51 9.49 1.12
CA PHE A 120 -1.63 9.42 -0.34
C PHE A 120 -3.08 9.24 -0.81
N VAL A 121 -3.90 8.44 -0.10
CA VAL A 121 -5.29 8.18 -0.50
C VAL A 121 -6.11 9.46 -0.37
N ASP A 122 -5.94 10.22 0.71
CA ASP A 122 -6.57 11.54 0.87
C ASP A 122 -6.25 12.47 -0.32
N VAL A 123 -4.96 12.56 -0.67
CA VAL A 123 -4.50 13.43 -1.78
C VAL A 123 -5.12 13.00 -3.11
N MET A 124 -5.16 11.69 -3.39
CA MET A 124 -5.81 11.17 -4.60
C MET A 124 -7.30 11.51 -4.63
N LEU A 125 -8.01 11.33 -3.51
CA LEU A 125 -9.44 11.64 -3.42
C LEU A 125 -9.73 13.13 -3.66
N SER A 126 -8.90 14.04 -3.13
CA SER A 126 -9.04 15.49 -3.37
C SER A 126 -8.85 15.86 -4.83
N LEU A 127 -7.79 15.36 -5.46
CA LEU A 127 -7.53 15.61 -6.88
C LEU A 127 -8.67 15.09 -7.76
N MET A 128 -9.26 13.94 -7.43
CA MET A 128 -10.42 13.40 -8.12
C MET A 128 -11.66 14.28 -7.95
N ASN A 129 -11.89 14.83 -6.76
CA ASN A 129 -13.03 15.72 -6.49
C ASN A 129 -12.86 17.09 -7.17
N GLU A 130 -11.65 17.67 -7.16
CA GLU A 130 -11.34 18.88 -7.92
C GLU A 130 -11.61 18.67 -9.42
N THR A 131 -11.12 17.56 -9.99
CA THR A 131 -11.33 17.24 -11.40
C THR A 131 -12.83 17.10 -11.75
N LYS A 132 -13.63 16.48 -10.88
CA LYS A 132 -15.09 16.41 -11.05
C LYS A 132 -15.74 17.80 -11.05
N ASN A 133 -15.28 18.71 -10.19
CA ASN A 133 -15.79 20.08 -10.14
C ASN A 133 -15.45 20.87 -11.41
N PHE A 134 -14.25 20.67 -11.99
CA PHE A 134 -13.88 21.29 -13.27
C PHE A 134 -14.75 20.83 -14.46
N HIS A 135 -15.21 19.57 -14.45
CA HIS A 135 -16.14 19.06 -15.47
C HIS A 135 -17.60 19.45 -15.23
N GLN A 136 -17.92 20.12 -14.12
CA GLN A 136 -19.24 20.62 -13.78
C GLN A 136 -19.37 22.14 -13.92
N GLU A 137 -18.29 22.87 -14.26
CA GLU A 137 -18.38 24.27 -14.70
C GLU A 137 -19.19 24.33 -16.00
N PRO A 138 -20.35 24.99 -15.99
CA PRO A 138 -21.21 24.99 -17.14
C PRO A 138 -20.73 25.95 -18.23
N SER A 139 -20.68 25.43 -19.45
CA SER A 139 -20.39 26.13 -20.71
C SER A 139 -21.45 27.17 -21.13
N TYR A 140 -22.05 27.91 -20.19
CA TYR A 140 -22.99 28.98 -20.50
C TYR A 140 -22.51 30.33 -19.99
N LEU A 141 -21.51 30.91 -20.64
CA LEU A 141 -21.29 32.35 -20.70
C LEU A 141 -20.32 32.68 -21.87
N ILE A 142 -20.84 32.60 -23.09
CA ILE A 142 -20.37 33.46 -24.19
C ILE A 142 -21.59 34.23 -24.66
N LYS A 143 -21.65 35.51 -24.29
CA LYS A 143 -22.55 36.51 -24.89
C LYS A 143 -21.83 37.15 -26.06
#